data_AF-A0A957E0S2-F1
#
_entry.id   AF-A0A957E0S2-F1
#
_cell.length_a   1.000
_cell.length_b   1.000
_cell.length_c   1.000
_cell.angle_alpha   90.00
_cell.angle_beta   90.00
_cell.angle_gamma   90.00
#
_symmetry.space_group_name_H-M   'P 1'
#
loop_
_entity.id
_entity.type
_entity.pdbx_description
1 polymer ?
#
loop_
_entity_poly.entity_id
_entity_poly.type
_entity_poly.pdbx_seq_one_letter_code
_entity_poly.pdbx_strand_id
1 'polypeptide(L)'
;MDRRQTLITMKRKATLSTLWIFVLLNMIFRDIHELVKPGYLEELMTGIVNGNQITDELLLLGGIMIEVVILMVLLSWILKVRNNRWANIIVGTITIVLVIINNTAPDLDDMFFATIQLIALVIIVWYAWTWPKLEVRND
;
A
#
# COMPACT_ATOMS: atom_id res chain seq x y z
N MET A 1 -5.07 -30.73 -7.61
CA MET A 1 -4.66 -29.96 -6.41
C MET A 1 -5.56 -30.37 -5.27
N ASP A 2 -5.00 -30.73 -4.11
CA ASP A 2 -5.79 -31.13 -2.93
C ASP A 2 -6.69 -29.98 -2.44
N ARG A 3 -7.92 -30.29 -1.98
CA ARG A 3 -8.93 -29.31 -1.53
C ARG A 3 -8.37 -28.40 -0.44
N ARG A 4 -7.55 -28.95 0.46
CA ARG A 4 -6.87 -28.20 1.53
C ARG A 4 -5.92 -27.14 0.96
N GLN A 5 -5.17 -27.46 -0.08
CA GLN A 5 -4.21 -26.55 -0.70
C GLN A 5 -4.90 -25.38 -1.42
N THR A 6 -6.06 -25.65 -2.03
CA THR A 6 -6.92 -24.60 -2.62
C THR A 6 -7.40 -23.63 -1.55
N LEU A 7 -7.90 -24.14 -0.42
CA LEU A 7 -8.37 -23.30 0.69
C LEU A 7 -7.26 -22.44 1.30
N ILE A 8 -6.05 -22.99 1.50
CA ILE A 8 -4.90 -22.24 1.99
C ILE A 8 -4.53 -21.11 1.01
N THR A 9 -4.50 -21.42 -0.28
CA THR A 9 -4.20 -20.44 -1.33
C THR A 9 -5.22 -19.32 -1.37
N MET A 10 -6.52 -19.65 -1.33
CA MET A 10 -7.62 -18.69 -1.35
C MET A 10 -7.62 -17.81 -0.10
N LYS A 11 -7.43 -18.40 1.09
CA LYS A 11 -7.31 -17.65 2.35
C LYS A 11 -6.16 -16.64 2.27
N ARG A 12 -5.01 -17.04 1.73
CA ARG A 12 -3.85 -16.17 1.60
C ARG A 12 -4.08 -15.02 0.61
N LYS A 13 -4.71 -15.29 -0.55
CA LYS A 13 -5.15 -14.26 -1.50
C LYS A 13 -6.08 -13.24 -0.83
N ALA A 14 -7.08 -13.75 -0.10
CA ALA A 14 -8.04 -12.92 0.63
C ALA A 14 -7.33 -12.05 1.67
N THR A 15 -6.46 -12.63 2.50
CA THR A 15 -5.71 -11.87 3.52
C THR A 15 -4.83 -10.79 2.91
N LEU A 16 -4.11 -11.06 1.81
CA LEU A 16 -3.32 -10.01 1.13
C LEU A 16 -4.20 -8.89 0.59
N SER A 17 -5.32 -9.23 -0.06
CA SER A 17 -6.30 -8.24 -0.54
C SER A 17 -6.85 -7.40 0.61
N THR A 18 -7.21 -8.00 1.74
CA THR A 18 -7.68 -7.30 2.95
C THR A 18 -6.62 -6.38 3.54
N LEU A 19 -5.35 -6.79 3.55
CA LEU A 19 -4.25 -5.93 3.99
C LEU A 19 -4.06 -4.72 3.07
N TRP A 20 -4.20 -4.89 1.75
CA TRP A 20 -4.19 -3.74 0.83
C TRP A 20 -5.38 -2.81 1.02
N ILE A 21 -6.57 -3.33 1.31
CA ILE A 21 -7.73 -2.51 1.69
C ILE A 21 -7.42 -1.73 2.97
N PHE A 22 -6.81 -2.38 3.97
CA PHE A 22 -6.40 -1.70 5.20
C PHE A 22 -5.41 -0.57 4.94
N VAL A 23 -4.38 -0.80 4.10
CA VAL A 23 -3.41 0.24 3.69
C VAL A 23 -4.12 1.39 2.97
N LEU A 24 -5.02 1.08 2.03
CA LEU A 24 -5.78 2.07 1.28
C LEU A 24 -6.66 2.92 2.20
N LEU A 25 -7.38 2.30 3.13
CA LEU A 25 -8.20 3.03 4.10
C LEU A 25 -7.33 3.90 5.00
N ASN A 26 -6.19 3.40 5.47
CA ASN A 26 -5.28 4.18 6.29
C ASN A 26 -4.74 5.42 5.53
N MET A 27 -4.41 5.29 4.24
CA MET A 27 -4.05 6.43 3.38
C MET A 27 -5.19 7.45 3.29
N ILE A 28 -6.40 6.99 2.92
CA ILE A 28 -7.57 7.87 2.76
C ILE A 28 -7.89 8.61 4.06
N PHE A 29 -7.89 7.91 5.20
CA PHE A 29 -8.17 8.54 6.48
C PHE A 29 -7.07 9.49 6.93
N ARG A 30 -5.80 9.19 6.64
CA ARG A 30 -4.69 10.12 6.88
C ARG A 30 -4.88 11.41 6.09
N ASP A 31 -5.18 11.31 4.80
CA ASP A 31 -5.37 12.49 3.94
C ASP A 31 -6.60 13.30 4.36
N ILE A 32 -7.72 12.63 4.72
CA ILE A 32 -8.90 13.32 5.25
C ILE A 32 -8.61 14.00 6.60
N HIS A 33 -7.83 13.35 7.46
CA HIS A 33 -7.46 13.90 8.76
C HIS A 33 -6.54 15.13 8.61
N GLU A 34 -5.61 15.11 7.65
CA GLU A 34 -4.74 16.26 7.37
C GLU A 34 -5.55 17.51 6.96
N LEU A 35 -6.72 17.35 6.33
CA LEU A 35 -7.61 18.47 5.98
C LEU A 35 -8.12 19.28 7.18
N VAL A 36 -8.14 18.71 8.39
CA VAL A 36 -8.57 19.44 9.60
C VAL A 36 -7.42 20.17 10.29
N LYS A 37 -6.18 20.00 9.81
CA LYS A 37 -5.00 20.71 10.35
C LYS A 37 -5.12 22.21 10.07
N PRO A 38 -4.98 23.07 11.10
CA PRO A 38 -5.04 24.51 10.91
C PRO A 38 -4.04 24.99 9.86
N GLY A 39 -4.50 25.82 8.91
CA GLY A 39 -3.67 26.36 7.82
C GLY A 39 -3.51 25.45 6.60
N TYR A 40 -3.79 24.15 6.70
CA TYR A 40 -3.55 23.20 5.59
C TYR A 40 -4.44 23.46 4.36
N LEU A 41 -5.71 23.83 4.56
CA LEU A 41 -6.59 24.19 3.45
C LEU A 41 -6.13 25.46 2.73
N GLU A 42 -5.56 26.41 3.46
CA GLU A 42 -5.02 27.64 2.87
C GLU A 42 -3.78 27.33 2.05
N GLU A 43 -2.88 26.50 2.57
CA GLU A 43 -1.72 25.95 1.85
C GLU A 43 -2.14 25.27 0.53
N LEU A 44 -3.14 24.38 0.57
CA LEU A 44 -3.69 23.72 -0.61
C LEU A 44 -4.21 24.73 -1.65
N MET A 45 -4.90 25.80 -1.22
CA MET A 45 -5.40 26.84 -2.12
C MET A 45 -4.27 27.65 -2.79
N THR A 46 -3.13 27.80 -2.11
CA THR A 46 -1.95 28.45 -2.70
C THR A 46 -1.13 27.53 -3.61
N GLY A 47 -1.40 26.22 -3.57
CA GLY A 47 -0.60 25.21 -4.28
C GLY A 47 0.78 24.97 -3.65
N ILE A 48 1.00 25.42 -2.41
CA ILE A 48 2.24 25.22 -1.66
C ILE A 48 1.87 24.52 -0.35
N VAL A 49 2.27 23.26 -0.19
CA VAL A 49 1.96 22.43 0.99
C VAL A 49 3.25 22.05 1.69
N ASN A 50 3.32 22.28 3.00
CA ASN A 50 4.52 22.06 3.83
C ASN A 50 5.76 22.74 3.21
N GLY A 51 5.59 23.91 2.58
CA GLY A 51 6.65 24.66 1.90
C GLY A 51 7.07 24.13 0.52
N ASN A 52 6.44 23.06 0.02
CA ASN A 52 6.72 22.49 -1.29
C ASN A 52 5.63 22.87 -2.30
N GLN A 53 6.04 23.29 -3.49
CA GLN A 53 5.11 23.56 -4.58
C GLN A 53 4.52 22.24 -5.10
N ILE A 54 3.19 22.16 -5.15
CA ILE A 54 2.47 21.07 -5.79
C ILE A 54 2.54 21.29 -7.30
N THR A 55 3.31 20.46 -7.99
CA THR A 55 3.39 20.45 -9.46
C THR A 55 2.44 19.40 -10.05
N ASP A 56 2.10 19.55 -11.33
CA ASP A 56 1.26 18.59 -12.05
C ASP A 56 1.89 17.18 -12.05
N GLU A 57 3.22 17.09 -12.13
CA GLU A 57 3.93 15.81 -12.07
C GLU A 57 3.83 15.16 -10.69
N LEU A 58 3.89 15.95 -9.62
CA LEU A 58 3.73 15.44 -8.25
C LEU A 58 2.31 14.92 -8.01
N LEU A 59 1.30 15.64 -8.50
CA LEU A 59 -0.09 15.22 -8.45
C LEU A 59 -0.31 13.90 -9.21
N LEU A 60 0.24 13.79 -10.42
CA LEU A 60 0.17 12.57 -11.22
C LEU A 60 0.86 11.39 -10.52
N LEU A 61 2.04 11.61 -9.95
CA LEU A 61 2.78 10.59 -9.20
C LEU A 61 1.97 10.08 -8.00
N GLY A 62 1.36 10.99 -7.24
CA GLY A 62 0.48 10.66 -6.12
C GLY A 62 -0.74 9.83 -6.57
N GLY A 63 -1.39 10.24 -7.66
CA GLY A 63 -2.50 9.50 -8.25
C GLY A 63 -2.11 8.09 -8.69
N ILE A 64 -0.98 7.94 -9.39
CA ILE A 64 -0.46 6.62 -9.80
C ILE A 64 -0.18 5.73 -8.59
N MET A 65 0.40 6.28 -7.52
CA MET A 65 0.68 5.55 -6.29
C MET A 65 -0.60 4.98 -5.67
N ILE A 66 -1.66 5.79 -5.56
CA ILE A 66 -2.96 5.37 -5.02
C ILE A 66 -3.59 4.30 -5.93
N GLU A 67 -3.56 4.50 -7.25
CA GLU A 67 -4.09 3.51 -8.20
C GLU A 67 -3.36 2.17 -8.11
N VAL A 68 -2.05 2.16 -7.90
CA VAL A 68 -1.29 0.92 -7.67
C VAL A 68 -1.77 0.19 -6.42
N VAL A 69 -2.04 0.91 -5.33
CA VAL A 69 -2.59 0.33 -4.09
C VAL A 69 -3.99 -0.25 -4.33
N ILE A 70 -4.85 0.47 -5.04
CA ILE A 70 -6.21 0.01 -5.41
C ILE A 70 -6.12 -1.24 -6.30
N LEU A 71 -5.25 -1.24 -7.30
CA LEU A 71 -5.02 -2.39 -8.18
C LEU A 71 -4.57 -3.61 -7.39
N MET A 72 -3.71 -3.46 -6.39
CA MET A 72 -3.25 -4.57 -5.57
C MET A 72 -4.37 -5.25 -4.75
N VAL A 73 -5.44 -4.52 -4.41
CA VAL A 73 -6.66 -5.12 -3.81
C VAL A 73 -7.24 -6.20 -4.74
N LEU A 74 -7.32 -5.91 -6.04
CA LEU A 74 -7.87 -6.81 -7.05
C LEU A 74 -6.85 -7.86 -7.52
N LEU A 75 -5.62 -7.44 -7.79
CA LEU A 75 -4.55 -8.30 -8.29
C LEU A 75 -4.19 -9.41 -7.31
N SER A 76 -4.34 -9.16 -6.00
CA SER A 76 -4.19 -10.19 -4.96
C SER A 76 -5.13 -11.38 -5.14
N TRP A 77 -6.28 -11.20 -5.80
CA TRP A 77 -7.21 -12.28 -6.16
C TRP A 77 -6.92 -12.87 -7.53
N ILE A 78 -6.67 -12.02 -8.52
CA ILE A 78 -6.63 -12.42 -9.93
C ILE A 78 -5.32 -13.13 -10.28
N LEU A 79 -4.18 -12.70 -9.72
CA LEU A 79 -2.88 -13.22 -10.11
C LEU A 79 -2.67 -14.69 -9.71
N LYS A 80 -1.92 -15.42 -10.56
CA LYS A 80 -1.39 -16.75 -10.23
C LYS A 80 -0.41 -16.64 -9.06
N VAL A 81 -0.30 -17.70 -8.24
CA VAL A 81 0.47 -17.70 -6.97
C VAL A 81 1.87 -17.11 -7.11
N ARG A 82 2.63 -17.53 -8.13
CA ARG A 82 4.00 -17.03 -8.38
C ARG A 82 4.02 -15.51 -8.64
N ASN A 83 3.17 -15.02 -9.54
CA ASN A 83 3.14 -13.60 -9.91
C ASN A 83 2.60 -12.76 -8.75
N ASN A 84 1.59 -13.27 -8.05
CA ASN A 84 0.99 -12.60 -6.90
C ASN A 84 2.00 -12.37 -5.77
N ARG A 85 2.82 -13.39 -5.48
CA ARG A 85 3.92 -13.29 -4.50
C ARG A 85 4.86 -12.15 -4.85
N TRP A 86 5.39 -12.13 -6.08
CA TRP A 86 6.35 -11.11 -6.49
C TRP A 86 5.73 -9.72 -6.59
N ALA A 87 4.50 -9.60 -7.08
CA ALA A 87 3.78 -8.33 -7.13
C ALA A 87 3.62 -7.72 -5.73
N ASN A 88 3.18 -8.50 -4.73
CA ASN A 88 3.04 -8.02 -3.36
C ASN A 88 4.37 -7.60 -2.72
N ILE A 89 5.45 -8.35 -2.98
CA ILE A 89 6.78 -8.00 -2.47
C ILE A 89 7.26 -6.69 -3.10
N ILE A 90 7.26 -6.60 -4.43
CA ILE A 90 7.80 -5.44 -5.15
C ILE A 90 6.99 -4.19 -4.83
N VAL A 91 5.66 -4.26 -4.98
CA VAL A 91 4.79 -3.11 -4.72
C VAL A 91 4.84 -2.73 -3.24
N GLY A 92 4.75 -3.71 -2.32
CA GLY A 92 4.86 -3.44 -0.88
C GLY A 92 6.16 -2.75 -0.49
N THR A 93 7.31 -3.19 -1.03
CA THR A 93 8.60 -2.55 -0.79
C THR A 93 8.68 -1.14 -1.37
N ILE A 94 8.18 -0.93 -2.60
CA ILE A 94 8.13 0.42 -3.20
C ILE A 94 7.26 1.35 -2.34
N THR A 95 6.07 0.91 -1.92
CA THR A 95 5.20 1.71 -1.07
C THR A 95 5.86 2.04 0.27
N ILE A 96 6.59 1.11 0.89
CA ILE A 96 7.36 1.39 2.12
C ILE A 96 8.36 2.53 1.90
N VAL A 97 9.14 2.46 0.81
CA VAL A 97 10.13 3.49 0.49
C VAL A 97 9.46 4.85 0.27
N LEU A 98 8.34 4.88 -0.46
CA LEU A 98 7.59 6.12 -0.71
C LEU A 98 7.03 6.73 0.57
N VAL A 99 6.48 5.91 1.48
CA VAL A 99 5.97 6.38 2.78
C VAL A 99 7.10 6.99 3.63
N ILE A 100 8.30 6.40 3.61
CA ILE A 100 9.46 6.93 4.35
C ILE A 100 9.95 8.24 3.73
N ILE A 101 10.08 8.30 2.39
CA ILE A 101 10.59 9.50 1.69
C ILE A 101 9.62 10.66 1.82
N ASN A 102 8.31 10.42 1.79
CA ASN A 102 7.31 11.50 1.87
C ASN A 102 7.17 12.09 3.28
N ASN A 103 7.68 11.41 4.32
CA ASN A 103 7.53 11.85 5.71
C ASN A 103 8.79 12.58 6.21
N THR A 104 9.19 13.66 5.54
CA THR A 104 10.47 14.36 5.78
C THR A 104 10.48 15.29 7.00
N ALA A 105 9.31 15.74 7.46
CA ALA A 105 9.17 16.60 8.65
C ALA A 105 7.88 16.22 9.42
N PRO A 106 7.83 15.02 10.02
CA PRO A 106 6.60 14.49 10.61
C PRO A 106 6.17 15.28 11.83
N ASP A 107 4.88 15.58 11.96
CA ASP A 107 4.27 15.80 13.27
C ASP A 107 3.85 14.46 13.93
N LEU A 108 3.30 14.51 15.14
CA LEU A 108 2.89 13.30 15.86
C LEU A 108 1.81 12.50 15.13
N ASP A 109 0.94 13.18 14.38
CA ASP A 109 -0.14 12.56 13.62
C ASP A 109 0.43 11.81 12.41
N ASP A 110 1.31 12.48 11.65
CA ASP A 110 2.03 11.89 10.52
C ASP A 110 2.83 10.65 10.94
N MET A 111 3.51 10.70 12.09
CA MET A 111 4.26 9.55 12.61
C MET A 111 3.34 8.36 12.94
N PHE A 112 2.17 8.63 13.53
CA PHE A 112 1.23 7.58 13.93
C PHE A 112 0.66 6.84 12.72
N PHE A 113 0.11 7.58 11.76
CA PHE A 113 -0.44 6.99 10.53
C PHE A 113 0.64 6.25 9.74
N ALA A 114 1.81 6.87 9.53
CA ALA A 114 2.91 6.23 8.81
C ALA A 114 3.40 4.95 9.51
N THR A 115 3.48 4.93 10.84
CA THR A 115 3.92 3.74 11.59
C THR A 115 2.95 2.57 11.39
N ILE A 116 1.64 2.82 11.52
CA ILE A 116 0.61 1.78 11.31
C ILE A 116 0.66 1.27 9.87
N GLN A 117 0.79 2.17 8.92
CA GLN A 117 0.89 1.84 7.50
C GLN A 117 2.11 0.98 7.18
N LEU A 118 3.28 1.37 7.71
CA LEU A 118 4.53 0.63 7.53
C LEU A 118 4.45 -0.77 8.13
N ILE A 119 3.83 -0.94 9.30
CA ILE A 119 3.60 -2.26 9.89
C ILE A 119 2.75 -3.12 8.94
N ALA A 120 1.65 -2.58 8.42
CA ALA A 120 0.80 -3.33 7.49
C ALA A 120 1.54 -3.72 6.19
N LEU A 121 2.36 -2.82 5.63
CA LEU A 121 3.16 -3.10 4.44
C LEU A 121 4.24 -4.15 4.70
N VAL A 122 4.93 -4.09 5.85
CA VAL A 122 5.90 -5.12 6.26
C VAL A 122 5.20 -6.47 6.38
N ILE A 123 3.99 -6.52 6.95
CA ILE A 123 3.19 -7.74 7.02
C ILE A 123 2.85 -8.25 5.61
N ILE A 124 2.44 -7.38 4.67
CA ILE A 124 2.18 -7.77 3.28
C ILE A 124 3.41 -8.43 2.66
N VAL A 125 4.57 -7.77 2.73
CA VAL A 125 5.82 -8.26 2.14
C VAL A 125 6.24 -9.59 2.77
N TRP A 126 6.23 -9.68 4.10
CA TRP A 126 6.57 -10.90 4.83
C TRP A 126 5.59 -12.04 4.52
N TYR A 127 4.29 -11.76 4.50
CA TYR A 127 3.26 -12.77 4.26
C TYR A 127 3.30 -13.29 2.83
N ALA A 128 3.61 -12.42 1.85
CA ALA A 128 3.87 -12.81 0.47
C ALA A 128 5.17 -13.61 0.35
N TRP A 129 6.24 -13.24 1.06
CA TRP A 129 7.53 -13.94 1.05
C TRP A 129 7.43 -15.37 1.57
N THR A 130 6.70 -15.57 2.68
CA THR A 130 6.51 -16.90 3.29
C THR A 130 5.61 -17.83 2.47
N TRP A 131 4.90 -17.30 1.45
CA TRP A 131 4.67 -17.92 0.13
C TRP A 131 5.14 -19.35 -0.20
N PRO A 132 4.61 -20.51 0.28
CA PRO A 132 5.15 -21.80 -0.17
C PRO A 132 5.16 -21.88 -1.69
N LYS A 133 6.32 -22.23 -2.27
CA LYS A 133 6.39 -22.54 -3.70
C LYS A 133 5.54 -23.78 -3.88
N LEU A 134 4.32 -23.61 -4.40
CA LEU A 134 3.58 -24.75 -4.93
C LEU A 134 4.46 -25.30 -6.04
N GLU A 135 5.05 -26.47 -5.80
CA GLU A 135 5.83 -27.18 -6.81
C GLU A 135 5.00 -27.24 -8.08
N VAL A 136 5.53 -26.60 -9.11
CA VAL A 136 5.04 -26.78 -10.46
C VAL A 136 5.36 -28.24 -10.79
N ARG A 137 4.39 -29.14 -10.66
CA ARG A 137 4.47 -30.42 -11.36
C ARG A 137 4.37 -30.07 -12.84
N ASN A 138 5.53 -29.95 -13.47
CA ASN A 138 5.65 -30.00 -14.92
C ASN A 138 5.54 -31.48 -15.27
N ASP A 139 4.32 -31.89 -15.58
CA ASP A 139 4.02 -33.12 -16.32
C ASP A 139 4.38 -32.89 -17.79
#